data_AF-X1N8R4-F1
#
_entry.id   AF-X1N8R4-F1
#
_cell.length_a   1.000
_cell.length_b   1.000
_cell.length_c   1.000
_cell.angle_alpha   90.00
_cell.angle_beta   90.00
_cell.angle_gamma   90.00
#
_symmetry.space_group_name_H-M   'P 1'
#
loop_
_entity.id
_entity.type
_entity.pdbx_description
1 polymer ?
#
loop_
_entity_poly.entity_id
_entity_poly.type
_entity_poly.pdbx_seq_one_letter_code
_entity_poly.pdbx_strand_id
1 'polypeptide(L)' 'MSKVGAHLLIWTSRLNEDTVKIFHKVKEMGFDGVEIPLINAM' A
#
# COMPACT_ATOMS: atom_id res chain seq x y z
N MET A 1 2.62 -13.89 -15.99
CA MET A 1 3.50 -13.45 -14.89
C MET A 1 2.66 -13.22 -13.66
N SER A 2 3.18 -13.57 -12.49
CA SER A 2 2.53 -13.28 -11.20
C SER A 2 2.73 -11.80 -10.85
N LYS A 3 1.73 -11.18 -10.25
CA LYS A 3 1.81 -9.79 -9.76
C LYS A 3 2.57 -9.75 -8.44
N VAL A 4 3.35 -8.69 -8.21
CA VAL A 4 4.08 -8.45 -6.97
C VAL A 4 3.56 -7.18 -6.31
N GLY A 5 3.01 -7.32 -5.10
CA GLY A 5 2.50 -6.20 -4.30
C GLY A 5 3.42 -5.84 -3.13
N ALA A 6 3.26 -4.63 -2.60
CA ALA A 6 3.96 -4.18 -1.40
C ALA A 6 2.99 -3.91 -0.23
N HIS A 7 3.37 -4.31 0.98
CA HIS A 7 2.55 -4.09 2.17
C HIS A 7 2.58 -2.62 2.60
N LEU A 8 1.40 -2.00 2.80
CA LEU A 8 1.29 -0.55 3.07
C LEU A 8 2.13 -0.11 4.28
N LEU A 9 2.17 -0.93 5.34
CA LEU A 9 2.84 -0.58 6.60
C LEU A 9 4.37 -0.56 6.54
N ILE A 10 4.98 -0.83 5.38
CA ILE A 10 6.42 -0.62 5.17
C ILE A 10 6.77 0.88 5.31
N TRP A 11 5.87 1.77 4.88
CA TRP A 11 6.12 3.22 4.82
C TRP A 11 5.23 4.05 5.75
N THR A 12 4.25 3.45 6.41
CA THR A 12 3.34 4.15 7.32
C THR A 12 2.99 3.27 8.52
N SER A 13 2.57 3.89 9.62
CA SER A 13 2.09 3.21 10.82
C SER A 13 0.57 3.03 10.86
N ARG A 14 -0.20 3.73 10.00
CA ARG A 14 -1.68 3.66 9.97
C ARG A 14 -2.22 4.01 8.59
N LEU A 15 -3.42 3.54 8.25
CA LEU A 15 -4.16 3.96 7.06
C LEU A 15 -4.89 5.28 7.32
N ASN A 16 -4.69 6.28 6.46
CA ASN A 16 -5.41 7.56 6.42
C ASN A 16 -5.34 8.18 5.01
N GLU A 17 -6.01 9.31 4.78
CA GLU A 17 -6.05 9.97 3.46
C GLU A 17 -4.66 10.35 2.93
N ASP A 18 -3.73 10.76 3.79
CA ASP A 18 -2.36 11.10 3.38
C ASP A 18 -1.58 9.86 2.89
N THR A 19 -1.88 8.68 3.43
CA THR A 19 -1.21 7.44 3.01
C THR A 19 -1.64 6.95 1.64
N VAL A 20 -2.74 7.45 1.07
CA VAL A 20 -3.11 7.16 -0.33
C VAL A 20 -2.04 7.66 -1.30
N LYS A 21 -1.28 8.71 -0.93
CA LYS A 21 -0.13 9.22 -1.72
C LYS A 21 0.99 8.18 -1.88
N ILE A 22 1.06 7.17 -1.00
CA ILE A 22 2.04 6.07 -1.09
C ILE A 22 1.75 5.20 -2.33
N PHE A 23 0.49 5.09 -2.79
CA PHE A 23 0.15 4.25 -3.93
C PHE A 23 0.83 4.71 -5.21
N HIS A 24 0.95 6.03 -5.40
CA HIS A 24 1.70 6.61 -6.51
C HIS A 24 3.17 6.21 -6.47
N LYS A 25 3.81 6.29 -5.29
CA LYS A 25 5.20 5.88 -5.11
C LYS A 25 5.39 4.39 -5.37
N VAL A 26 4.47 3.54 -4.92
CA VAL A 26 4.54 2.09 -5.12
C VAL A 26 4.46 1.72 -6.59
N LYS A 27 3.62 2.44 -7.36
CA LYS A 27 3.57 2.30 -8.82
C LYS A 27 4.88 2.74 -9.49
N GLU A 28 5.45 3.87 -9.07
CA GLU A 28 6.73 4.38 -9.60
C GLU A 28 7.91 3.43 -9.30
N MET A 29 7.86 2.70 -8.19
CA MET A 29 8.85 1.68 -7.82
C MET A 29 8.72 0.37 -8.63
N GLY A 30 7.65 0.19 -9.40
CA GLY A 30 7.44 -0.97 -10.27
C GLY A 30 6.64 -2.12 -9.65
N PHE A 31 5.98 -1.90 -8.51
CA PHE A 31 5.05 -2.89 -7.95
C PHE A 31 3.68 -2.83 -8.64
N ASP A 32 3.02 -3.98 -8.69
CA ASP A 32 1.71 -4.14 -9.33
C ASP A 32 0.53 -3.75 -8.41
N GLY A 33 0.77 -3.59 -7.11
CA GLY A 33 -0.27 -3.27 -6.14
C GLY A 33 0.22 -2.96 -4.73
N VAL A 34 -0.71 -2.51 -3.90
CA VAL A 34 -0.50 -2.24 -2.48
C VAL A 34 -1.45 -3.11 -1.68
N GLU A 35 -0.92 -3.84 -0.70
CA GLU A 35 -1.71 -4.57 0.28
C GLU A 35 -2.10 -3.63 1.42
N ILE A 36 -3.42 -3.44 1.61
CA ILE A 36 -3.97 -2.57 2.65
C ILE A 36 -4.48 -3.46 3.78
N PRO A 37 -3.90 -3.38 4.98
CA PRO A 37 -4.37 -4.16 6.11
C PRO A 37 -5.69 -3.58 6.62
N LEU A 38 -6.72 -4.41 6.63
CA LEU A 38 -8.02 -4.10 7.24
C LEU A 38 -7.93 -4.39 8.73
N ILE A 39 -7.26 -3.51 9.48
CA ILE A 39 -7.17 -3.60 10.94
C ILE A 39 -8.42 -2.91 11.50
N ASN A 40 -9.29 -3.68 12.14
CA ASN A 40 -10.70 -3.37 12.47
C ASN A 40 -11.60 -3.21 11.24
N ALA A 41 -12.07 -4.32 10.69
CA ALA A 41 -13.26 -4.36 9.84
C ALA A 41 -14.55 -4.20 10.69
N MET A 42 -14.68 -3.06 11.39
CA MET A 42 -15.90 -2.47 11.95
C MET A 42 -15.58 -1.18 12.69
#